data_AF-A0A7Z9XF15-F1
#
_entry.id   AF-A0A7Z9XF15-F1
#
_cell.length_a   1.000
_cell.length_b   1.000
_cell.length_c   1.000
_cell.angle_alpha   90.00
_cell.angle_beta   90.00
_cell.angle_gamma   90.00
#
_symmetry.space_group_name_H-M   'P 1'
#
loop_
_entity.id
_entity.type
_entity.pdbx_description
1 polymer ?
#
loop_
_entity_poly.entity_id
_entity_poly.type
_entity_poly.pdbx_seq_one_letter_code
_entity_poly.pdbx_strand_id
1 'polypeptide(L)'
;MLLSQKRDVGNATVTLVHSRTKNLEEITKEADIIVAALGKAEFLTGDMVKDGVTIIDVGITRVKDDTKKRGYRLAGDVDFES
;
A
#
# COMPACT_ATOMS: atom_id res chain seq x y z
N MET A 1 -6.41 -13.07 7.95
CA MET A 1 -5.29 -12.12 7.72
C MET A 1 -4.33 -12.20 8.89
N LEU A 2 -3.01 -12.08 8.69
CA LEU A 2 -2.03 -12.23 9.78
C LEU A 2 -2.29 -11.23 10.93
N LEU A 3 -2.58 -9.97 10.59
CA LEU A 3 -2.83 -8.91 11.56
C LEU A 3 -4.10 -9.11 12.40
N SER A 4 -5.09 -9.88 11.91
CA SER A 4 -6.37 -10.10 12.60
C SER A 4 -6.37 -11.32 13.52
N GLN A 5 -5.26 -12.05 13.65
CA GLN A 5 -5.19 -13.25 14.47
C GLN A 5 -5.07 -12.88 15.95
N LYS A 6 -5.80 -13.58 16.82
CA LYS A 6 -5.71 -13.41 18.28
C LYS A 6 -4.41 -14.01 18.82
N ARG A 7 -3.33 -13.21 18.85
CA ARG A 7 -1.97 -13.58 19.27
C ARG A 7 -1.27 -12.36 19.89
N ASP A 8 -0.16 -12.58 20.60
CA ASP A 8 0.66 -11.51 21.20
C ASP A 8 1.18 -10.51 20.16
N VAL A 9 1.51 -11.00 18.96
CA VAL A 9 1.76 -10.18 17.77
C VAL A 9 0.59 -10.34 16.79
N GLY A 10 -0.18 -9.27 16.57
CA GLY A 10 -1.42 -9.27 15.79
C GLY A 10 -2.57 -8.60 16.54
N ASN A 11 -3.76 -9.19 16.47
CA ASN A 11 -4.99 -8.74 17.14
C ASN A 11 -5.49 -7.33 16.76
N ALA A 12 -5.19 -6.89 15.53
CA ALA A 12 -5.69 -5.63 14.99
C ALA A 12 -7.13 -5.76 14.45
N THR A 13 -7.87 -4.65 14.43
CA THR A 13 -9.06 -4.49 13.60
C THR A 13 -8.62 -4.32 12.15
N VAL A 14 -9.00 -5.23 11.26
CA VAL A 14 -8.52 -5.22 9.88
C VAL A 14 -9.68 -5.03 8.90
N THR A 15 -9.55 -3.99 8.06
CA THR A 15 -10.43 -3.75 6.91
C THR A 15 -9.75 -4.28 5.65
N LEU A 16 -10.41 -5.19 4.93
CA LEU A 16 -9.95 -5.65 3.62
C LEU A 16 -10.58 -4.77 2.53
N VAL A 17 -9.74 -4.17 1.70
CA VAL A 17 -10.16 -3.37 0.54
C VAL A 17 -9.79 -4.04 -0.77
N HIS A 18 -10.46 -3.66 -1.86
CA HIS A 18 -10.20 -4.20 -3.18
C HIS A 18 -10.61 -3.20 -4.29
N SER A 19 -10.46 -3.62 -5.54
CA SER A 19 -10.71 -2.79 -6.74
C SER A 19 -12.12 -2.21 -6.90
N ARG A 20 -13.10 -2.60 -6.08
CA ARG A 20 -14.47 -2.02 -6.10
C ARG A 20 -14.85 -1.32 -4.80
N THR A 21 -13.91 -1.16 -3.87
CA THR A 21 -14.08 -0.32 -2.69
C THR A 21 -14.27 1.13 -3.14
N LYS A 22 -15.40 1.75 -2.81
CA LYS A 22 -15.76 3.09 -3.33
C LYS A 22 -15.09 4.23 -2.56
N ASN A 23 -14.92 4.07 -1.25
CA ASN A 23 -14.39 5.08 -0.33
C ASN A 23 -12.99 4.67 0.17
N LEU A 24 -12.13 4.23 -0.75
CA LEU A 24 -10.81 3.71 -0.43
C LEU A 24 -9.96 4.73 0.35
N GLU A 25 -9.99 5.99 -0.08
CA GLU A 25 -9.23 7.09 0.52
C GLU A 25 -9.66 7.38 1.97
N GLU A 26 -10.96 7.34 2.25
CA GLU A 26 -11.48 7.51 3.62
C GLU A 26 -10.98 6.38 4.53
N ILE A 27 -11.03 5.14 4.05
CA ILE A 27 -10.57 3.97 4.80
C ILE A 27 -9.06 4.05 5.06
N THR A 28 -8.25 4.45 4.07
CA THR A 28 -6.80 4.56 4.23
C THR A 28 -6.41 5.71 5.16
N LYS A 29 -7.20 6.79 5.22
CA LYS A 29 -7.02 7.89 6.19
C LYS A 29 -7.33 7.50 7.63
N GLU A 30 -8.14 6.48 7.86
CA GLU A 30 -8.41 5.99 9.22
C GLU A 30 -7.35 5.00 9.72
N ALA A 31 -6.67 4.30 8.80
CA ALA A 31 -5.78 3.19 9.11
C ALA A 31 -4.50 3.62 9.86
N ASP A 32 -4.17 2.90 10.95
CA ASP A 32 -2.85 3.03 11.62
C ASP A 32 -1.75 2.28 10.87
N ILE A 33 -2.11 1.20 10.19
CA ILE A 33 -1.22 0.35 9.40
C ILE A 33 -1.88 0.10 8.04
N ILE A 34 -1.15 0.36 6.95
CA ILE A 34 -1.58 0.04 5.58
C ILE A 34 -0.61 -1.00 5.01
N VAL A 35 -1.16 -2.09 4.49
CA VAL A 35 -0.40 -3.08 3.70
C VAL A 35 -0.82 -2.93 2.24
N ALA A 36 0.02 -2.30 1.42
CA ALA A 36 -0.24 -2.08 0.01
C ALA A 36 0.19 -3.31 -0.81
N ALA A 37 -0.79 -3.99 -1.42
CA ALA A 37 -0.60 -5.22 -2.18
C ALA A 37 -1.53 -5.27 -3.41
N LEU A 38 -1.55 -4.15 -4.15
CA LEU A 38 -2.40 -3.86 -5.30
C LEU A 38 -1.78 -4.32 -6.63
N GLY A 39 -0.44 -4.35 -6.72
CA GLY A 39 0.27 -4.61 -7.98
C GLY A 39 0.09 -3.48 -9.00
N LYS A 40 -0.03 -2.25 -8.52
CA LYS A 40 -0.15 -1.03 -9.32
C LYS A 40 0.84 -0.02 -8.77
N ALA A 41 1.86 0.27 -9.58
CA ALA A 41 2.90 1.22 -9.24
C ALA A 41 2.32 2.55 -8.74
N GLU A 42 2.84 3.03 -7.61
CA GLU A 42 2.63 4.42 -7.14
C GLU A 42 1.14 4.79 -7.00
N PHE A 43 0.31 3.83 -6.59
CA PHE A 43 -1.14 4.03 -6.43
C PHE A 43 -1.50 4.71 -5.11
N LEU A 44 -0.87 4.30 -4.00
CA LEU A 44 -1.12 4.88 -2.69
C LEU A 44 -0.26 6.15 -2.55
N THR A 45 -0.89 7.32 -2.58
CA THR A 45 -0.24 8.63 -2.47
C THR A 45 -0.34 9.19 -1.05
N GLY A 46 0.49 10.18 -0.73
CA GLY A 46 0.57 10.81 0.59
C GLY A 46 -0.74 11.47 1.05
N ASP A 47 -1.54 12.00 0.12
CA ASP A 47 -2.85 12.58 0.43
C ASP A 47 -3.92 11.53 0.80
N MET A 48 -3.67 10.25 0.52
CA MET A 48 -4.57 9.15 0.88
C MET A 48 -4.34 8.60 2.29
N VAL A 49 -3.33 9.09 3.02
CA VAL A 49 -2.95 8.52 4.32
C VAL A 49 -2.95 9.57 5.42
N LYS A 50 -2.92 9.12 6.68
CA LYS A 50 -2.81 10.01 7.84
C LYS A 50 -1.37 10.16 8.32
N ASP A 51 -1.09 11.25 9.01
CA ASP A 51 0.19 11.45 9.69
C ASP A 51 0.46 10.33 10.70
N GLY A 52 1.69 9.82 10.69
CA GLY A 52 2.13 8.75 11.60
C GLY A 52 1.67 7.33 11.23
N VAL A 53 1.03 7.14 10.07
CA VAL A 53 0.69 5.80 9.55
C VAL A 53 1.94 4.95 9.33
N THR A 54 1.84 3.64 9.59
CA THR A 54 2.86 2.67 9.16
C THR A 54 2.45 2.05 7.82
N ILE A 55 3.30 2.14 6.81
CA ILE A 55 3.04 1.59 5.47
C ILE A 55 3.97 0.41 5.20
N ILE A 56 3.40 -0.72 4.77
CA ILE A 56 4.11 -1.90 4.30
C ILE A 56 3.82 -2.06 2.81
N ASP A 57 4.79 -1.72 1.97
CA ASP A 57 4.70 -1.87 0.51
C ASP A 57 5.14 -3.27 0.07
N VAL A 58 4.19 -4.05 -0.42
CA VAL A 58 4.39 -5.40 -0.96
C VAL A 58 4.46 -5.38 -2.49
N GLY A 59 4.13 -4.23 -3.11
CA GLY A 59 4.05 -4.05 -4.54
C GLY A 59 5.40 -4.27 -5.22
N ILE A 60 5.39 -5.04 -6.30
CA ILE A 60 6.56 -5.19 -7.19
C ILE A 60 6.06 -5.08 -8.63
N THR A 61 5.97 -3.85 -9.11
CA THR A 61 5.50 -3.53 -10.46
C THR A 61 6.66 -3.13 -11.35
N ARG A 62 6.73 -3.66 -12.57
CA ARG A 62 7.73 -3.24 -13.56
C ARG A 62 7.22 -2.01 -14.30
N VAL A 63 7.92 -0.90 -14.18
CA VAL A 63 7.60 0.35 -14.87
C VAL A 63 8.66 0.58 -15.94
N LYS A 64 8.23 0.79 -17.19
CA LYS A 64 9.14 1.04 -18.31
C LYS A 64 10.02 2.24 -17.99
N ASP A 65 11.33 2.06 -18.17
CA ASP A 65 12.34 3.07 -17.90
C ASP A 65 13.54 2.80 -18.81
N ASP A 66 13.61 3.56 -19.90
CA ASP A 66 14.64 3.41 -20.93
C ASP A 66 16.03 3.87 -20.43
N THR A 67 16.10 4.52 -19.25
CA THR A 67 17.38 4.88 -18.61
C THR A 67 18.04 3.68 -17.89
N LYS A 68 17.28 2.61 -17.62
CA LYS A 68 17.80 1.41 -16.95
C LYS A 68 18.24 0.38 -17.97
N LYS A 69 19.33 -0.34 -17.67
CA LYS A 69 19.87 -1.44 -18.51
C LYS A 69 18.83 -2.49 -18.90
N ARG A 70 17.82 -2.73 -18.05
CA ARG A 70 16.77 -3.73 -18.27
C ARG A 70 15.55 -3.18 -19.03
N GLY A 71 15.51 -1.89 -19.35
CA GLY A 71 14.37 -1.19 -19.95
C GLY A 71 13.20 -0.94 -18.97
N TYR A 72 13.40 -1.22 -17.68
CA TYR A 72 12.40 -0.97 -16.64
C TYR A 72 13.04 -0.78 -15.26
N ARG A 73 12.34 -0.08 -14.38
CA ARG A 73 12.57 -0.02 -12.93
C ARG A 73 11.50 -0.84 -12.20
N LEU A 74 11.79 -1.22 -10.96
CA LEU A 74 10.77 -1.75 -10.06
C LEU A 74 10.19 -0.58 -9.26
N ALA A 75 8.87 -0.57 -9.15
CA ALA A 75 8.12 0.39 -8.36
C ALA A 75 7.19 -0.38 -7.42
N GLY A 76 7.09 0.10 -6.18
CA GLY A 76 6.12 -0.37 -5.22
C GLY A 76 4.73 0.18 -5.49
N ASP A 77 3.75 -0.23 -4.70
CA ASP A 77 2.38 0.28 -4.81
C ASP A 77 2.23 1.68 -4.18
N VAL A 78 3.24 2.14 -3.46
CA VAL A 78 3.25 3.42 -2.74
C VAL A 78 4.07 4.45 -3.49
N ASP A 79 3.54 5.67 -3.63
CA ASP A 79 4.30 6.83 -4.08
C ASP A 79 5.12 7.40 -2.91
N PHE A 80 6.35 6.90 -2.75
CA PHE A 80 7.19 7.16 -1.58
C PHE A 80 7.61 8.63 -1.41
N GLU A 81 7.64 9.41 -2.50
CA GLU A 81 8.12 10.80 -2.48
C GLU A 81 7.00 11.82 -2.24
N SER A 82 5.74 11.37 -2.18
CA SER A 82 4.54 12.22 -2.03
C SER A 82 4.24 12.65 -0.59
#